data_AF-A0A059CE02-F1
#
_entry.id   AF-A0A059CE02-F1
#
_cell.length_a   1.000
_cell.length_b   1.000
_cell.length_c   1.000
_cell.angle_alpha   90.00
_cell.angle_beta   90.00
_cell.angle_gamma   90.00
#
_symmetry.space_group_name_H-M   'P 1'
#
loop_
_entity.id
_entity.type
_entity.pdbx_description
1 polymer ?
#
loop_
_entity_poly.entity_id
_entity_poly.type
_entity_poly.pdbx_seq_one_letter_code
_entity_poly.pdbx_strand_id
1 'polypeptide(L)'
;MSEKKSEIEKFNGSNNFVLWSMKMRALLTTQGLAKALDDKDELPIIMKASERVELMEKAKSTIMLNLSDEVLIEVVEEKDAAAL
;
A
#
# COMPACT_ATOMS: atom_id res chain seq x y z
N MET A 1 5.92 20.81 -16.20
CA MET A 1 6.48 19.48 -16.55
C MET A 1 5.38 18.49 -16.25
N SER A 2 4.97 17.68 -17.23
CA SER A 2 4.00 16.62 -16.96
C SER A 2 4.71 15.61 -16.06
N GLU A 3 4.33 15.56 -14.78
CA GLU A 3 4.75 14.50 -13.88
C GLU A 3 4.28 13.21 -14.52
N LYS A 4 5.22 12.47 -15.10
CA LYS A 4 4.94 11.14 -15.62
C LYS A 4 4.72 10.29 -14.38
N LYS A 5 3.45 10.24 -13.94
CA LYS A 5 2.96 9.41 -12.85
C LYS A 5 3.54 8.03 -13.14
N SER A 6 4.43 7.57 -12.28
CA SER A 6 5.05 6.25 -12.41
C SER A 6 3.94 5.23 -12.22
N GLU A 7 3.18 4.95 -13.28
CA GLU A 7 2.05 4.05 -13.27
C GLU A 7 2.61 2.64 -13.22
N ILE A 8 2.62 2.08 -12.01
CA ILE A 8 2.75 0.66 -11.81
C ILE A 8 1.48 0.03 -12.36
N GLU A 9 1.62 -1.02 -13.15
CA GLU A 9 0.48 -1.86 -13.53
C GLU A 9 -0.26 -2.33 -12.28
N LYS A 10 -1.58 -2.19 -12.26
CA LYS A 10 -2.38 -2.63 -11.11
C LYS A 10 -2.25 -4.15 -10.91
N PHE A 11 -2.20 -4.60 -9.66
CA PHE A 11 -2.24 -6.03 -9.36
C PHE A 11 -3.66 -6.55 -9.58
N ASN A 12 -3.80 -7.62 -10.35
CA ASN A 12 -5.10 -8.19 -10.74
C ASN A 12 -5.26 -9.66 -10.34
N GLY A 13 -4.41 -10.16 -9.44
CA GLY A 13 -4.42 -11.57 -9.00
C GLY A 13 -3.73 -12.53 -9.96
N SER A 14 -3.63 -12.20 -11.25
CA SER A 14 -3.03 -13.06 -12.28
C SER A 14 -1.60 -12.65 -12.68
N ASN A 15 -1.26 -11.36 -12.52
CA ASN A 15 0.09 -10.89 -12.81
C ASN A 15 1.09 -11.25 -11.70
N ASN A 16 2.38 -11.09 -12.01
CA ASN A 16 3.44 -11.53 -11.11
C ASN A 16 3.49 -10.66 -9.85
N PHE A 17 2.99 -11.20 -8.74
CA PHE A 17 2.95 -10.52 -7.44
C PHE A 17 4.33 -10.10 -6.93
N VAL A 18 5.37 -10.91 -7.17
CA VAL A 18 6.75 -10.59 -6.72
C VAL A 18 7.27 -9.36 -7.46
N LEU A 19 7.03 -9.26 -8.77
CA LEU A 19 7.40 -8.08 -9.55
C LEU A 19 6.58 -6.86 -9.16
N TRP A 20 5.26 -7.03 -8.96
CA TRP A 20 4.38 -5.95 -8.55
C TRP A 20 4.75 -5.41 -7.16
N SER A 21 4.98 -6.27 -6.18
CA SER A 21 5.36 -5.90 -4.81
C SER A 21 6.71 -5.17 -4.76
N MET A 22 7.69 -5.58 -5.57
CA MET A 22 8.95 -4.84 -5.72
C MET A 22 8.72 -3.42 -6.26
N LYS A 23 7.92 -3.28 -7.32
CA LYS A 23 7.57 -1.96 -7.88
C LYS A 23 6.81 -1.12 -6.84
N MET A 24 5.87 -1.72 -6.12
CA MET A 24 5.06 -1.04 -5.10
C MET A 24 5.94 -0.50 -3.97
N ARG A 25 6.90 -1.31 -3.49
CA ARG A 25 7.88 -0.86 -2.48
C ARG A 25 8.72 0.30 -2.98
N ALA A 26 9.14 0.27 -4.25
CA ALA A 26 9.86 1.39 -4.85
C ALA A 26 8.99 2.66 -4.90
N LEU A 27 7.72 2.56 -5.31
CA LEU A 27 6.78 3.68 -5.31
C LEU A 27 6.60 4.28 -3.91
N LEU A 28 6.31 3.44 -2.91
CA LEU A 28 6.17 3.89 -1.52
C LEU A 28 7.45 4.56 -1.00
N THR A 29 8.62 4.06 -1.39
CA THR A 29 9.90 4.70 -1.06
C THR A 29 10.02 6.10 -1.68
N THR A 30 9.67 6.26 -2.96
CA THR A 30 9.71 7.57 -3.62
C THR A 30 8.69 8.57 -3.05
N GLN A 31 7.60 8.07 -2.45
CA GLN A 31 6.59 8.90 -1.77
C GLN A 31 6.90 9.16 -0.29
N GLY A 32 8.02 8.63 0.25
CA GLY A 32 8.35 8.72 1.67
C GLY A 32 7.48 7.85 2.59
N LEU A 33 6.74 6.90 2.02
CA LEU A 33 5.78 6.03 2.71
C LEU A 33 6.35 4.65 3.08
N ALA A 34 7.59 4.33 2.68
CA ALA A 34 8.17 3.00 2.89
C ALA A 34 8.20 2.53 4.35
N LYS A 35 8.33 3.48 5.31
CA LYS A 35 8.29 3.17 6.75
C LYS A 35 6.97 2.55 7.21
N ALA A 36 5.88 2.73 6.46
CA ALA A 36 4.59 2.11 6.76
C ALA A 36 4.59 0.59 6.54
N LEU A 37 5.61 0.05 5.86
CA LEU A 37 5.79 -1.39 5.63
C LEU A 37 6.61 -2.06 6.73
N ASP A 38 7.29 -1.28 7.57
CA ASP A 38 8.00 -1.81 8.74
C ASP A 38 6.97 -2.23 9.80
N ASP A 39 7.33 -3.18 10.67
CA ASP A 39 6.42 -3.69 11.68
C ASP A 39 5.89 -2.54 12.56
N LYS A 40 4.60 -2.59 12.92
CA LYS A 40 3.93 -1.53 13.69
C LYS A 40 4.65 -1.19 15.00
N ASP A 41 5.32 -2.19 15.56
CA ASP A 41 6.11 -2.13 16.80
C ASP A 41 7.51 -1.53 16.58
N GLU A 42 8.02 -1.52 15.34
CA GLU A 42 9.33 -0.97 14.95
C GLU A 42 9.25 0.46 14.36
N LEU A 43 8.06 0.90 13.93
CA LEU A 43 7.84 2.28 13.50
C LEU A 43 8.30 3.24 14.60
N PRO A 44 9.22 4.19 14.31
CA PRO A 44 10.00 4.89 15.32
C PRO A 44 9.10 5.43 16.44
N ILE A 45 9.36 5.03 17.69
CA ILE A 45 8.69 5.54 18.90
C ILE A 45 8.69 7.08 18.93
N ILE A 46 9.64 7.68 18.22
CA ILE A 46 9.88 9.12 18.05
C ILE A 46 8.82 9.83 17.19
N MET A 47 8.03 9.11 16.39
CA MET A 47 7.02 9.71 15.51
C MET A 47 5.68 9.89 16.24
N LYS A 48 5.02 11.04 16.06
CA LYS A 48 3.73 11.30 16.74
C LYS A 48 2.67 10.31 16.29
N ALA A 49 1.75 9.98 17.17
CA ALA A 49 0.65 9.06 16.86
C ALA A 49 -0.17 9.52 15.64
N SER A 50 -0.43 10.83 15.50
CA SER A 50 -1.15 11.39 14.35
C SER A 50 -0.40 11.22 13.04
N GLU A 51 0.92 11.49 13.03
CA GLU A 51 1.79 11.32 11.86
C GLU A 51 1.89 9.84 11.47
N ARG A 52 1.86 8.94 12.45
CA ARG A 52 1.83 7.49 12.25
C ARG A 52 0.55 7.04 11.56
N VAL A 53 -0.60 7.48 12.06
CA VAL A 53 -1.90 7.18 11.43
C VAL A 53 -1.92 7.68 10.00
N GLU A 54 -1.52 8.93 9.77
CA GLU A 54 -1.49 9.54 8.43
C GLU A 54 -0.56 8.79 7.47
N LEU A 55 0.64 8.41 7.93
CA LEU A 55 1.61 7.61 7.16
C LEU A 55 1.00 6.26 6.72
N MET A 56 0.35 5.55 7.66
CA MET A 56 -0.29 4.26 7.37
C MET A 56 -1.48 4.41 6.42
N GLU A 57 -2.33 5.41 6.64
CA GLU A 57 -3.50 5.66 5.80
C GLU A 57 -3.08 5.98 4.36
N LYS A 58 -2.03 6.80 4.19
CA LYS A 58 -1.46 7.12 2.87
C LYS A 58 -0.88 5.89 2.20
N ALA A 59 -0.06 5.10 2.90
CA ALA A 59 0.53 3.89 2.33
C ALA A 59 -0.54 2.87 1.92
N LYS A 60 -1.53 2.64 2.79
CA LYS A 60 -2.68 1.77 2.50
C LYS A 60 -3.47 2.27 1.30
N SER A 61 -3.75 3.57 1.21
CA SER A 61 -4.47 4.18 0.08
C SER A 61 -3.68 4.02 -1.21
N THR A 62 -2.36 4.25 -1.19
CA THR A 62 -1.49 4.04 -2.36
C THR A 62 -1.53 2.58 -2.81
N ILE A 63 -1.46 1.61 -1.89
CA ILE A 63 -1.56 0.18 -2.22
C ILE A 63 -2.91 -0.10 -2.87
N MET A 64 -4.03 0.30 -2.23
CA MET A 64 -5.38 0.05 -2.75
C MET A 64 -5.60 0.65 -4.15
N LEU A 65 -5.09 1.85 -4.41
CA LEU A 65 -5.19 2.51 -5.73
C LEU A 65 -4.41 1.78 -6.83
N ASN A 66 -3.49 0.89 -6.47
CA ASN A 66 -2.70 0.07 -7.39
C ASN A 66 -3.16 -1.40 -7.42
N LEU A 67 -4.35 -1.69 -6.90
CA LEU A 67 -5.06 -2.95 -7.09
C LEU A 67 -6.13 -2.78 -8.18
N SER A 68 -6.47 -3.87 -8.85
CA SER A 68 -7.64 -3.92 -9.73
C SER A 68 -8.93 -3.98 -8.93
N ASP A 69 -10.05 -3.67 -9.58
CA ASP A 69 -11.35 -3.64 -8.91
C ASP A 69 -11.77 -5.04 -8.45
N GLU A 70 -11.40 -6.09 -9.21
CA GLU A 70 -11.63 -7.49 -8.83
C GLU A 70 -10.91 -7.86 -7.53
N VAL A 71 -9.63 -7.50 -7.40
CA VAL A 71 -8.84 -7.76 -6.18
C VAL A 71 -9.36 -6.92 -5.00
N LEU A 72 -9.84 -5.70 -5.25
CA LEU A 72 -10.42 -4.87 -4.19
C LEU A 72 -11.70 -5.49 -3.62
N ILE A 73 -12.53 -6.12 -4.45
CA ILE A 73 -13.74 -6.84 -4.00
C ILE A 73 -13.35 -7.99 -3.09
N GLU A 74 -12.38 -8.83 -3.48
CA GLU A 74 -11.89 -9.94 -2.65
C GLU A 74 -11.37 -9.47 -1.28
N VAL A 75 -10.63 -8.35 -1.25
CA VAL A 75 -10.11 -7.75 0.00
C VAL A 75 -11.22 -7.23 0.92
N VAL A 76 -12.35 -6.79 0.37
CA VAL A 76 -13.53 -6.40 1.17
C VAL A 76 -14.20 -7.63 1.75
N GLU A 77 -14.43 -8.66 0.93
CA GLU A 77 -15.05 -9.91 1.36
C GLU A 77 -14.25 -10.63 2.46
N GLU A 78 -12.91 -10.63 2.38
CA GLU A 78 -12.05 -11.22 3.42
C GLU A 78 -12.18 -10.50 4.77
N LYS A 79 -12.29 -9.17 4.76
CA LYS A 79 -12.47 -8.40 6.01
C LYS A 79 -13.80 -8.67 6.68
N ASP A 80 -14.84 -8.84 5.89
CA ASP A 80 -16.17 -9.20 6.41
C ASP A 80 -16.16 -10.62 6.99
N ALA A 81 -15.44 -11.56 6.35
CA ALA A 81 -15.26 -12.92 6.86
C ALA A 81 -14.41 -12.98 8.14
N ALA A 82 -13.36 -12.15 8.26
CA ALA A 82 -12.51 -12.07 9.45
C ALA A 82 -13.17 -11.34 10.63
N ALA A 83 -14.32 -10.69 10.41
CA ALA A 83 -15.12 -10.02 11.43
C ALA A 83 -16.23 -10.90 12.04
N LEU A 84 -16.43 -12.11 11.52
CA LEU A 84 -17.34 -13.15 12.02
C LEU A 84 -16.63 -14.11 12.99
#